data_AF-B0ECZ7-F1
#
_entry.id   AF-B0ECZ7-F1
#
_cell.length_a   1.000
_cell.length_b   1.000
_cell.length_c   1.000
_cell.angle_alpha   90.00
_cell.angle_beta   90.00
_cell.angle_gamma   90.00
#
_symmetry.space_group_name_H-M   'P 1'
#
loop_
_entity.id
_entity.type
_entity.pdbx_description
1 polymer ?
#
loop_
_entity_poly.entity_id
_entity_poly.type
_entity_poly.pdbx_seq_one_letter_code
_entity_poly.pdbx_strand_id
1 'polypeptide(L)'
;MKLGYNEIMITSMYFNDINDFINLEFGIKRFQPNMERFHFNPIPLDKYSRKFFHNIETFHIYNKYDEIFNDGKIFKYVIWYKVSYSTYLKEKEKGNICKNIEYTKEDRKSYGNTIPREVTTLGDECFKYCSTITTINIPSSISKIGDYCFYKCSPLKSINIPSSITSFEKSYFYELNEKKN
;
A
#
# COMPACT_ATOMS: atom_id res chain seq x y z
N MET A 1 15.49 -7.40 30.77
CA MET A 1 15.51 -6.50 29.60
C MET A 1 14.48 -5.39 29.83
N LYS A 2 14.89 -4.11 29.89
CA LYS A 2 13.95 -2.99 30.05
C LYS A 2 13.59 -2.49 28.64
N LEU A 3 12.41 -2.84 28.13
CA LEU A 3 11.84 -2.14 26.98
C LEU A 3 11.64 -0.67 27.35
N GLY A 4 12.23 0.23 26.57
CA GLY A 4 12.01 1.67 26.64
C GLY A 4 10.79 2.09 25.80
N TYR A 5 10.60 3.40 25.69
CA TYR A 5 9.43 4.00 25.03
C TYR A 5 9.35 3.70 23.53
N ASN A 6 10.47 3.91 22.82
CA ASN A 6 10.54 3.68 21.38
C ASN A 6 10.31 2.20 21.04
N GLU A 7 10.84 1.32 21.89
CA GLU A 7 10.70 -0.12 21.70
C GLU A 7 9.25 -0.57 21.87
N ILE A 8 8.45 0.07 22.72
CA ILE A 8 7.02 -0.24 22.87
C ILE A 8 6.22 0.23 21.65
N MET A 9 6.49 1.44 21.14
CA MET A 9 5.83 1.92 19.92
C MET A 9 6.10 0.95 18.77
N ILE A 10 7.36 0.52 18.60
CA ILE A 10 7.74 -0.45 17.57
C ILE A 10 7.06 -1.80 17.83
N THR A 11 7.11 -2.31 19.05
CA THR A 11 6.53 -3.63 19.40
C THR A 11 5.02 -3.63 19.20
N SER A 12 4.35 -2.51 19.48
CA SER A 12 2.89 -2.38 19.34
C SER A 12 2.40 -2.50 17.91
N MET A 13 3.26 -2.28 16.92
CA MET A 13 2.94 -2.52 15.50
C MET A 13 2.74 -4.01 15.17
N TYR A 14 3.13 -4.90 16.09
CA TYR A 14 2.97 -6.34 15.95
C TYR A 14 1.80 -6.90 16.78
N PHE A 15 1.00 -6.02 17.41
CA PHE A 15 -0.17 -6.44 18.17
C PHE A 15 -1.31 -6.78 17.21
N ASN A 16 -2.07 -7.83 17.56
CA ASN A 16 -3.15 -8.32 16.73
C ASN A 16 -4.43 -7.50 16.96
N ASP A 17 -4.71 -7.16 18.22
CA ASP A 17 -5.91 -6.43 18.59
C ASP A 17 -5.72 -5.57 19.85
N ILE A 18 -6.79 -4.86 20.23
CA ILE A 18 -6.80 -3.94 21.37
C ILE A 18 -6.53 -4.64 22.71
N ASN A 19 -6.82 -5.93 22.85
CA ASN A 19 -6.56 -6.68 24.08
C ASN A 19 -5.07 -6.83 24.34
N ASP A 20 -4.23 -6.91 23.30
CA ASP A 20 -2.77 -6.91 23.47
C ASP A 20 -2.29 -5.60 24.11
N PHE A 21 -2.91 -4.47 23.74
CA PHE A 21 -2.65 -3.16 24.34
C PHE A 21 -3.12 -3.10 25.79
N ILE A 22 -4.36 -3.51 26.04
CA ILE A 22 -4.97 -3.53 27.38
C ILE A 22 -4.13 -4.42 28.31
N ASN A 23 -3.75 -5.63 27.87
CA ASN A 23 -2.93 -6.55 28.65
C ASN A 23 -1.55 -5.95 28.97
N LEU A 24 -0.93 -5.24 28.03
CA LEU A 24 0.33 -4.54 28.28
C LEU A 24 0.18 -3.38 29.27
N GLU A 25 -0.92 -2.63 29.18
CA GLU A 25 -1.20 -1.47 30.02
C GLU A 25 -1.55 -1.86 31.46
N PHE A 26 -2.40 -2.88 31.65
CA PHE A 26 -2.79 -3.37 32.97
C PHE A 26 -1.74 -4.30 33.60
N GLY A 27 -1.02 -5.07 32.79
CA GLY A 27 0.01 -5.99 33.28
C GLY A 27 1.25 -5.29 33.82
N ILE A 28 1.48 -4.02 33.45
CA ILE A 28 2.72 -3.30 33.76
C ILE A 28 2.42 -1.83 34.15
N LYS A 29 2.36 -1.54 35.46
CA LYS A 29 2.01 -0.20 36.01
C LYS A 29 2.79 0.99 35.41
N ARG A 30 4.05 0.80 34.99
CA ARG A 30 4.85 1.87 34.35
C ARG A 30 4.33 2.28 32.96
N PHE A 31 3.39 1.54 32.37
CA PHE A 31 2.85 1.75 31.03
C PHE A 31 1.43 2.32 31.02
N GLN A 32 0.84 2.59 32.18
CA GLN A 32 -0.51 3.16 32.29
C GLN A 32 -0.75 4.51 31.58
N PRO A 33 0.23 5.41 31.37
CA PRO A 33 0.01 6.64 30.60
C PRO A 33 0.51 6.53 29.16
N ASN A 34 0.64 5.33 28.59
CA ASN A 34 1.24 5.17 27.25
C ASN A 34 0.26 5.47 26.12
N MET A 35 -1.04 5.25 26.29
CA MET A 35 -2.02 5.42 25.20
C MET A 35 -2.13 6.88 24.73
N GLU A 36 -1.92 7.84 25.63
CA GLU A 36 -1.88 9.28 25.30
C GLU A 36 -0.68 9.66 24.42
N ARG A 37 0.34 8.81 24.33
CA ARG A 37 1.57 9.11 23.58
C ARG A 37 1.49 8.69 22.11
N PHE A 38 0.45 7.96 21.74
CA PHE A 38 0.22 7.56 20.36
C PHE A 38 -0.42 8.71 19.58
N HIS A 39 0.36 9.23 18.63
CA HIS A 39 -0.12 10.19 17.63
C HIS A 39 -0.57 9.53 16.32
N PHE A 40 -0.51 8.19 16.28
CA PHE A 40 -1.06 7.35 15.22
C PHE A 40 -1.62 6.05 15.80
N ASN A 41 -2.55 5.41 15.09
CA ASN A 41 -3.08 4.11 15.47
C ASN A 41 -2.16 2.96 14.99
N PRO A 42 -1.63 2.14 15.90
CA PRO A 42 -0.78 0.99 15.56
C PRO A 42 -1.57 -0.19 14.97
N ILE A 43 -2.87 -0.24 15.20
CA ILE A 43 -3.82 -1.26 14.71
C ILE A 43 -5.08 -0.59 14.12
N PRO A 44 -5.89 -1.30 13.31
CA PRO A 44 -7.23 -0.83 12.97
C PRO A 44 -8.04 -0.51 14.21
N LEU A 45 -8.81 0.58 14.18
CA LEU A 45 -9.64 1.00 15.30
C LEU A 45 -11.12 0.91 14.95
N ASP A 46 -11.91 0.55 15.94
CA ASP A 46 -13.36 0.64 15.99
C ASP A 46 -13.80 1.68 17.03
N LYS A 47 -15.11 1.92 17.14
CA LYS A 47 -15.67 2.86 18.14
C LYS A 47 -15.26 2.58 19.59
N TYR A 48 -14.92 1.34 19.96
CA TYR A 48 -14.50 0.99 21.31
C TYR A 48 -13.03 1.34 21.52
N SER A 49 -12.15 0.79 20.68
CA SER A 49 -10.70 0.98 20.72
C SER A 49 -10.27 2.42 20.45
N ARG A 50 -11.03 3.18 19.63
CA ARG A 50 -10.80 4.63 19.39
C ARG A 50 -10.77 5.44 20.67
N LYS A 51 -11.48 5.01 21.72
CA LYS A 51 -11.54 5.69 23.02
C LYS A 51 -10.23 5.61 23.81
N PHE A 52 -9.28 4.76 23.43
CA PHE A 52 -7.99 4.70 24.12
C PHE A 52 -6.97 5.64 23.49
N PHE A 53 -7.09 5.94 22.20
CA PHE A 53 -6.09 6.69 21.43
C PHE A 53 -6.47 8.16 21.19
N HIS A 54 -6.60 8.95 22.25
CA HIS A 54 -7.18 10.31 22.20
C HIS A 54 -6.42 11.35 21.36
N ASN A 55 -5.11 11.13 21.14
CA ASN A 55 -4.18 12.08 20.55
C ASN A 55 -3.76 11.70 19.12
N ILE A 56 -4.52 10.84 18.44
CA ILE A 56 -4.24 10.49 17.04
C ILE A 56 -4.42 11.72 16.13
N GLU A 57 -3.34 12.01 15.42
CA GLU A 57 -3.21 13.10 14.46
C GLU A 57 -2.97 12.54 13.04
N THR A 58 -2.22 11.44 12.97
CA THR A 58 -1.99 10.66 11.75
C THR A 58 -2.72 9.32 11.83
N PHE A 59 -3.73 9.12 11.00
CA PHE A 59 -4.55 7.91 11.05
C PHE A 59 -4.12 6.90 9.97
N HIS A 60 -3.73 5.71 10.41
CA HIS A 60 -3.38 4.59 9.57
C HIS A 60 -4.62 3.79 9.20
N ILE A 61 -4.82 3.59 7.89
CA ILE A 61 -5.91 2.80 7.33
C ILE A 61 -5.29 1.55 6.71
N TYR A 62 -5.49 0.41 7.36
CA TYR A 62 -4.87 -0.86 6.99
C TYR A 62 -5.68 -1.62 5.93
N ASN A 63 -7.02 -1.50 5.98
CA ASN A 63 -7.95 -2.08 5.03
C ASN A 63 -8.94 -1.01 4.51
N LYS A 64 -9.43 -1.18 3.27
CA LYS A 64 -10.45 -0.30 2.67
C LYS A 64 -11.79 -0.31 3.43
N TYR A 65 -11.98 -1.26 4.33
CA TYR A 65 -13.18 -1.41 5.16
C TYR A 65 -12.99 -0.92 6.60
N ASP A 66 -11.80 -0.42 6.97
CA ASP A 66 -11.57 0.09 8.31
C ASP A 66 -12.47 1.29 8.60
N GLU A 67 -12.90 1.42 9.86
CA GLU A 67 -13.67 2.58 10.29
C GLU A 67 -12.79 3.84 10.25
N ILE A 68 -13.31 4.90 9.62
CA ILE A 68 -12.63 6.20 9.53
C ILE A 68 -13.34 7.17 10.47
N PHE A 69 -12.55 7.86 11.30
CA PHE A 69 -13.05 8.78 12.30
C PHE A 69 -12.85 10.23 11.83
N ASN A 70 -13.93 10.99 11.76
CA ASN A 70 -13.90 12.41 11.38
C ASN A 70 -14.17 13.29 12.62
N ASP A 71 -13.32 13.17 13.62
CA ASP A 71 -13.44 13.90 14.90
C ASP A 71 -12.74 15.27 14.92
N GLY A 72 -12.20 15.70 13.77
CA GLY A 72 -11.50 16.97 13.61
C GLY A 72 -10.07 16.98 14.17
N LYS A 73 -9.58 15.88 14.76
CA LYS A 73 -8.20 15.77 15.25
C LYS A 73 -7.25 15.16 14.23
N ILE A 74 -7.78 14.32 13.34
CA ILE A 74 -7.01 13.64 12.30
C ILE A 74 -6.83 14.61 11.12
N PHE A 75 -5.57 14.94 10.83
CA PHE A 75 -5.22 15.82 9.71
C PHE A 75 -4.41 15.12 8.61
N LYS A 76 -4.02 13.86 8.83
CA LYS A 76 -3.25 13.09 7.85
C LYS A 76 -3.63 11.62 7.86
N TYR A 77 -3.79 11.04 6.68
CA TYR A 77 -4.00 9.61 6.52
C TYR A 77 -2.77 8.91 5.96
N VAL A 78 -2.50 7.70 6.47
CA VAL A 78 -1.53 6.75 5.90
C VAL A 78 -2.30 5.50 5.48
N ILE A 79 -2.45 5.32 4.17
CA ILE A 79 -3.25 4.27 3.54
C ILE A 79 -2.33 3.12 3.14
N TRP A 80 -2.53 1.96 3.75
CA TRP A 80 -1.69 0.77 3.53
C TRP A 80 -2.26 -0.19 2.50
N TYR A 81 -3.59 -0.24 2.36
CA TYR A 81 -4.22 -1.07 1.35
C TYR A 81 -3.94 -0.54 -0.06
N LYS A 82 -4.11 -1.42 -1.04
CA LYS A 82 -3.87 -1.13 -2.45
C LYS A 82 -4.86 -0.08 -2.99
N VAL A 83 -4.34 0.99 -3.59
CA VAL A 83 -5.13 2.06 -4.24
C VAL A 83 -4.69 2.26 -5.69
N SER A 84 -5.62 2.67 -6.57
CA SER A 84 -5.28 3.06 -7.94
C SER A 84 -4.40 4.32 -7.97
N TYR A 85 -3.64 4.52 -9.04
CA TYR A 85 -2.79 5.70 -9.21
C TYR A 85 -3.60 7.00 -9.23
N SER A 86 -4.75 7.00 -9.91
CA SER A 86 -5.73 8.10 -9.87
C SER A 86 -6.23 8.42 -8.46
N THR A 87 -6.46 7.42 -7.61
CA THR A 87 -6.84 7.62 -6.21
C THR A 87 -5.68 8.19 -5.41
N TYR A 88 -4.48 7.66 -5.61
CA TYR A 88 -3.26 8.18 -5.00
C TYR A 88 -3.06 9.67 -5.27
N LEU A 89 -3.28 10.14 -6.51
CA LEU A 89 -3.14 11.57 -6.84
C LEU A 89 -4.08 12.45 -6.00
N LYS A 90 -5.35 12.05 -5.86
CA LYS A 90 -6.34 12.76 -5.03
C LYS A 90 -5.95 12.78 -3.55
N GLU A 91 -5.41 11.67 -3.05
CA GLU A 91 -4.98 11.56 -1.66
C GLU A 91 -3.70 12.37 -1.40
N LYS A 92 -2.78 12.40 -2.38
CA LYS A 92 -1.57 13.22 -2.33
C LYS A 92 -1.89 14.71 -2.26
N GLU A 93 -2.87 15.19 -3.02
CA GLU A 93 -3.33 16.58 -2.98
C GLU A 93 -3.85 16.99 -1.58
N LYS A 94 -4.44 16.05 -0.85
CA LYS A 94 -4.89 16.23 0.54
C LYS A 94 -3.75 16.11 1.57
N GLY A 95 -2.52 15.81 1.15
CA GLY A 95 -1.38 15.58 2.05
C GLY A 95 -1.30 14.17 2.64
N ASN A 96 -2.12 13.23 2.16
CA ASN A 96 -2.15 11.85 2.62
C ASN A 96 -1.04 11.02 1.96
N ILE A 97 -0.71 9.89 2.60
CA ILE A 97 0.33 8.97 2.13
C ILE A 97 -0.34 7.65 1.74
N CYS A 98 -0.10 7.18 0.51
CA CYS A 98 -0.46 5.82 0.10
C CYS A 98 0.82 4.96 0.02
N LYS A 99 0.79 3.77 0.62
CA LYS A 99 1.95 2.86 0.66
C LYS A 99 1.96 1.84 -0.46
N ASN A 100 0.81 1.49 -1.02
CA ASN A 100 0.68 0.51 -2.10
C ASN A 100 -0.14 1.09 -3.25
N ILE A 101 0.55 1.51 -4.31
CA ILE A 101 -0.02 2.24 -5.44
C ILE A 101 -0.01 1.33 -6.66
N GLU A 102 -1.19 1.04 -7.19
CA GLU A 102 -1.42 0.21 -8.37
C GLU A 102 -1.68 1.08 -9.61
N TYR A 103 -0.93 0.83 -10.68
CA TYR A 103 -1.24 1.40 -11.99
C TYR A 103 -2.20 0.47 -12.72
N THR A 104 -3.47 0.86 -12.77
CA THR A 104 -4.54 0.05 -13.35
C THR A 104 -4.67 0.30 -14.86
N LYS A 105 -5.45 -0.56 -15.53
CA LYS A 105 -5.84 -0.35 -16.93
C LYS A 105 -6.56 0.98 -17.14
N GLU A 106 -7.39 1.43 -16.19
CA GLU A 106 -8.07 2.72 -16.27
C GLU A 106 -7.08 3.87 -16.08
N ASP A 107 -6.12 3.75 -15.16
CA ASP A 107 -5.04 4.74 -15.03
C ASP A 107 -4.22 4.84 -16.32
N ARG A 108 -3.90 3.71 -16.96
CA ARG A 108 -3.20 3.71 -18.27
C ARG A 108 -4.01 4.43 -19.36
N LYS A 109 -5.34 4.27 -19.39
CA LYS A 109 -6.18 5.01 -20.34
C LYS A 109 -6.14 6.52 -20.09
N SER A 110 -6.06 6.94 -18.83
CA SER A 110 -6.06 8.37 -18.45
C SER A 110 -4.68 9.02 -18.55
N TYR A 111 -3.60 8.31 -18.20
CA TYR A 111 -2.26 8.87 -18.03
C TYR A 111 -1.24 8.33 -19.05
N GLY A 112 -1.64 7.38 -19.91
CA GLY A 112 -0.81 6.84 -20.99
C GLY A 112 -0.01 5.61 -20.59
N ASN A 113 1.04 5.31 -21.37
CA ASN A 113 1.82 4.08 -21.22
C ASN A 113 3.05 4.24 -20.30
N THR A 114 3.36 5.47 -19.88
CA THR A 114 4.50 5.75 -19.00
C THR A 114 4.11 5.44 -17.56
N ILE A 115 4.79 4.46 -16.95
CA ILE A 115 4.55 4.06 -15.56
C ILE A 115 5.16 5.12 -14.62
N PRO A 116 4.36 5.76 -13.75
CA PRO A 116 4.87 6.72 -12.76
C PRO A 116 5.76 6.03 -11.72
N ARG A 117 6.79 6.74 -11.24
CA ARG A 117 7.78 6.20 -10.28
C ARG A 117 7.19 5.90 -8.89
N GLU A 118 6.05 6.49 -8.56
CA GLU A 118 5.36 6.28 -7.29
C GLU A 118 4.58 4.96 -7.27
N VAL A 119 4.36 4.35 -8.44
CA VAL A 119 3.67 3.07 -8.56
C VAL A 119 4.55 1.94 -8.01
N THR A 120 3.94 1.07 -7.23
CA THR A 120 4.58 -0.14 -6.66
C THR A 120 4.07 -1.43 -7.30
N THR A 121 2.89 -1.39 -7.94
CA THR A 121 2.22 -2.55 -8.55
C THR A 121 1.67 -2.19 -9.93
N LEU A 122 1.88 -3.04 -10.93
CA LEU A 122 1.09 -2.96 -12.17
C LEU A 122 -0.14 -3.85 -12.01
N GLY A 123 -1.34 -3.32 -12.27
CA GLY A 123 -2.58 -4.08 -12.08
C GLY A 123 -2.81 -5.15 -13.16
N ASP A 124 -3.82 -5.99 -12.92
CA ASP A 124 -4.23 -7.03 -13.86
C ASP A 124 -4.64 -6.41 -15.20
N GLU A 125 -4.22 -7.07 -16.29
CA GLU A 125 -4.50 -6.67 -17.66
C GLU A 125 -4.12 -5.21 -18.00
N CYS A 126 -3.24 -4.57 -17.22
CA CYS A 126 -2.99 -3.14 -17.31
C CYS A 126 -2.61 -2.69 -18.73
N PHE A 127 -1.71 -3.44 -19.38
CA PHE A 127 -1.29 -3.25 -20.77
C PHE A 127 -1.87 -4.28 -21.75
N LYS A 128 -2.89 -5.06 -21.36
CA LYS A 128 -3.46 -6.10 -22.22
C LYS A 128 -3.93 -5.52 -23.57
N TYR A 129 -3.55 -6.19 -24.65
CA TYR A 129 -3.82 -5.76 -26.04
C TYR A 129 -3.22 -4.40 -26.44
N CYS A 130 -2.17 -3.91 -25.77
CA CYS A 130 -1.51 -2.68 -26.21
C CYS A 130 -0.77 -2.90 -27.54
N SER A 131 -1.39 -2.44 -28.63
CA SER A 131 -0.88 -2.54 -30.00
C SER A 131 0.06 -1.39 -30.41
N THR A 132 0.30 -0.43 -29.50
CA THR A 132 1.15 0.73 -29.76
C THR A 132 2.50 0.69 -29.05
N ILE A 133 2.63 -0.13 -27.99
CA ILE A 133 3.88 -0.21 -27.22
C ILE A 133 4.87 -1.14 -27.91
N THR A 134 6.04 -0.62 -28.23
CA THR A 134 7.18 -1.39 -28.77
C THR A 134 8.24 -1.68 -27.72
N THR A 135 8.31 -0.81 -26.71
CA THR A 135 9.17 -0.90 -25.53
C THR A 135 8.40 -0.41 -24.31
N ILE A 136 8.77 -0.90 -23.13
CA ILE A 136 8.27 -0.37 -21.86
C ILE A 136 9.40 -0.34 -20.84
N ASN A 137 9.52 0.79 -20.13
CA ASN A 137 10.43 0.93 -19.00
C ASN A 137 9.66 0.65 -17.72
N ILE A 138 9.99 -0.44 -17.01
CA ILE A 138 9.41 -0.78 -15.71
C ILE A 138 10.30 -0.17 -14.62
N PRO A 139 9.81 0.80 -13.84
CA PRO A 139 10.60 1.40 -12.77
C PRO A 139 10.99 0.40 -11.68
N SER A 140 12.11 0.62 -11.00
CA SER A 140 12.57 -0.22 -9.88
C SER A 140 11.69 -0.13 -8.63
N SER A 141 10.73 0.81 -8.60
CA SER A 141 9.69 0.87 -7.55
C SER A 141 8.68 -0.27 -7.68
N ILE A 142 8.56 -0.87 -8.86
CA ILE A 142 7.63 -1.98 -9.10
C ILE A 142 8.15 -3.23 -8.40
N SER A 143 7.30 -3.78 -7.55
CA SER A 143 7.54 -5.02 -6.79
C SER A 143 6.63 -6.16 -7.22
N LYS A 144 5.49 -5.83 -7.84
CA LYS A 144 4.49 -6.77 -8.33
C LYS A 144 3.96 -6.34 -9.69
N ILE A 145 3.76 -7.31 -10.56
CA ILE A 145 2.97 -7.15 -11.79
C ILE A 145 1.67 -7.95 -11.57
N GLY A 146 0.57 -7.58 -12.22
CA GLY A 146 -0.72 -8.28 -12.17
C GLY A 146 -0.90 -9.26 -13.34
N ASP A 147 -1.91 -10.11 -13.25
CA ASP A 147 -2.13 -11.19 -14.22
C ASP A 147 -2.43 -10.64 -15.62
N TYR A 148 -1.88 -11.31 -16.64
CA TYR A 148 -2.04 -10.95 -18.05
C TYR A 148 -1.68 -9.48 -18.39
N CYS A 149 -0.86 -8.82 -17.55
CA CYS A 149 -0.58 -7.39 -17.67
C CYS A 149 -0.10 -7.01 -19.08
N PHE A 150 0.75 -7.82 -19.71
CA PHE A 150 1.27 -7.59 -21.08
C PHE A 150 0.71 -8.55 -22.13
N TYR A 151 -0.40 -9.22 -21.84
CA TYR A 151 -0.97 -10.22 -22.76
C TYR A 151 -1.36 -9.59 -24.09
N LYS A 152 -0.95 -10.23 -25.20
CA LYS A 152 -1.20 -9.79 -26.58
C LYS A 152 -0.74 -8.35 -26.90
N CYS A 153 0.39 -7.93 -26.32
CA CYS A 153 1.11 -6.73 -26.76
C CYS A 153 1.99 -7.03 -27.98
N SER A 154 1.39 -7.29 -29.14
CA SER A 154 2.10 -7.81 -30.33
C SER A 154 3.36 -7.03 -30.76
N PRO A 155 3.43 -5.69 -30.71
CA PRO A 155 4.63 -4.95 -31.08
C PRO A 155 5.72 -4.93 -30.00
N LEU A 156 5.42 -5.33 -28.77
CA LEU A 156 6.36 -5.30 -27.65
C LEU A 156 7.41 -6.40 -27.85
N LYS A 157 8.64 -6.00 -28.17
CA LYS A 157 9.72 -6.94 -28.51
C LYS A 157 10.41 -7.53 -27.29
N SER A 158 10.52 -6.74 -26.22
CA SER A 158 11.22 -7.11 -25.00
C SER A 158 10.70 -6.31 -23.82
N ILE A 159 10.79 -6.90 -22.64
CA ILE A 159 10.50 -6.25 -21.37
C ILE A 159 11.72 -6.43 -20.47
N ASN A 160 12.29 -5.32 -20.00
CA ASN A 160 13.32 -5.36 -18.98
C ASN A 160 12.63 -5.45 -17.62
N ILE A 161 12.77 -6.59 -16.94
CA ILE A 161 12.19 -6.84 -15.63
C ILE A 161 13.20 -6.42 -14.56
N PRO A 162 12.86 -5.44 -13.69
CA PRO A 162 13.71 -5.05 -12.56
C PRO A 162 13.90 -6.20 -11.56
N SER A 163 15.07 -6.24 -10.93
CA SER A 163 15.36 -7.20 -9.85
C SER A 163 14.52 -7.00 -8.58
N SER A 164 13.81 -5.86 -8.47
CA SER A 164 12.89 -5.55 -7.37
C SER A 164 11.60 -6.37 -7.41
N ILE A 165 11.29 -7.03 -8.53
CA ILE A 165 10.08 -7.85 -8.67
C ILE A 165 10.28 -9.16 -7.93
N THR A 166 9.53 -9.34 -6.84
CA THR A 166 9.64 -10.49 -5.94
C THR A 166 8.60 -11.55 -6.20
N SER A 167 7.56 -11.26 -6.99
CA SER A 167 6.48 -12.20 -7.30
C SER A 167 5.97 -12.05 -8.74
N PHE A 168 5.76 -13.19 -9.38
CA PHE A 168 5.07 -13.33 -10.67
C PHE A 168 3.81 -14.18 -10.44
N GLU A 169 2.61 -13.59 -10.51
CA GLU A 169 1.37 -14.35 -10.63
C GLU A 169 1.22 -14.98 -12.05
N LYS A 170 0.48 -16.09 -12.14
CA LYS A 170 0.63 -17.15 -13.15
C LYS A 170 0.17 -16.77 -14.57
N SER A 171 0.80 -15.82 -15.27
CA SER A 171 0.54 -15.66 -16.73
C SER A 171 1.45 -14.72 -17.54
N TYR A 172 2.69 -14.46 -17.13
CA TYR A 172 3.46 -13.36 -17.76
C TYR A 172 3.92 -13.56 -19.20
N PHE A 173 4.01 -14.79 -19.68
CA PHE A 173 4.81 -15.10 -20.88
C PHE A 173 4.20 -16.14 -21.81
N TYR A 174 2.88 -16.21 -21.97
CA TYR A 174 2.30 -17.18 -22.91
C TYR A 174 2.66 -16.90 -24.39
N GLU A 175 3.02 -15.67 -24.79
CA GLU A 175 3.27 -15.37 -26.22
C GLU A 175 4.57 -14.59 -26.53
N LEU A 176 5.30 -14.06 -25.55
CA LEU A 176 6.62 -13.45 -25.84
C LEU A 176 7.67 -14.51 -26.27
N ASN A 177 7.40 -15.80 -26.02
CA ASN A 177 8.23 -16.93 -26.44
C ASN A 177 7.85 -17.53 -27.81
N GLU A 178 6.71 -17.19 -28.41
CA GLU A 178 6.38 -17.69 -29.77
C GLU A 178 7.14 -16.94 -30.86
N LYS A 179 7.69 -15.75 -30.58
CA LYS A 179 8.45 -14.94 -31.54
C LYS A 179 9.96 -15.23 -31.60
N LYS A 180 10.41 -16.31 -30.95
CA LYS A 180 11.81 -16.78 -31.01
C LYS A 180 12.01 -18.04 -31.88
N ASN A 181 10.96 -18.55 -32.52
CA ASN A 181 11.04 -19.66 -33.47
C ASN A 181 10.86 -19.16 -34.91
#